data_AF-A0A5M4ARB5-F1
#
_entry.id   AF-A0A5M4ARB5-F1
#
_cell.length_a   1.000
_cell.length_b   1.000
_cell.length_c   1.000
_cell.angle_alpha   90.00
_cell.angle_beta   90.00
_cell.angle_gamma   90.00
#
_symmetry.space_group_name_H-M   'P 1'
#
loop_
_entity.id
_entity.type
_entity.pdbx_description
1 polymer ?
#
loop_
_entity_poly.entity_id
_entity_poly.type
_entity_poly.pdbx_seq_one_letter_code
_entity_poly.pdbx_strand_id
1 'polypeptide(L)'
;MPYRRLPNTDQARLRALKAAIDIALQKSIDDLAFSTATLTKARAFFPGFESAILQLKQAKRQQSANSRKYNEVVKKARLYISHFIQVLNFCILRGEIKPEVRAYYGMDTQTHKLPSLALESDLLEWGKKIIDGEQQRSMHGGSPIYNPSIAVVKVKYDQFADTYHFQKTLQSNTARWSEKVAEMRKEADELTRIIHQPENCA
;
A
#
# COMPACT_ATOMS: atom_id res chain seq x y z
N MET A 1 -6.19 -16.49 -42.32
CA MET A 1 -5.08 -16.64 -41.37
C MET A 1 -5.63 -16.91 -39.98
N PRO A 2 -5.00 -17.74 -39.13
CA PRO A 2 -5.53 -18.04 -37.79
C PRO A 2 -5.62 -16.74 -36.97
N TYR A 3 -6.79 -16.48 -36.39
CA TYR A 3 -7.10 -15.24 -35.66
C TYR A 3 -6.02 -14.91 -34.63
N ARG A 4 -5.23 -13.86 -34.89
CA ARG A 4 -4.24 -13.35 -33.95
C ARG A 4 -4.99 -12.69 -32.79
N ARG A 5 -5.00 -13.34 -31.62
CA ARG A 5 -5.70 -12.84 -30.44
C ARG A 5 -5.13 -11.48 -30.04
N LEU A 6 -6.02 -10.52 -29.80
CA LEU A 6 -5.63 -9.22 -29.26
C LEU A 6 -4.97 -9.40 -27.89
N PRO A 7 -3.89 -8.67 -27.60
CA PRO A 7 -3.23 -8.77 -26.31
C PRO A 7 -4.14 -8.32 -25.17
N ASN A 8 -4.22 -9.15 -24.14
CA ASN A 8 -5.09 -8.94 -22.98
C ASN A 8 -4.34 -8.45 -21.73
N THR A 9 -3.01 -8.44 -21.77
CA THR A 9 -2.16 -7.96 -20.66
C THR A 9 -1.35 -6.73 -21.09
N ASP A 10 -1.03 -5.87 -20.12
CA ASP A 10 -0.22 -4.67 -20.35
C ASP A 10 1.15 -5.01 -20.96
N GLN A 11 1.75 -6.13 -20.52
CA GLN A 11 2.99 -6.64 -21.09
C GLN A 11 2.83 -7.11 -22.55
N ALA A 12 1.69 -7.71 -22.90
CA ALA A 12 1.45 -8.16 -24.26
C ALA A 12 1.17 -6.98 -25.22
N ARG A 13 0.47 -5.93 -24.74
CA ARG A 13 0.31 -4.66 -25.47
C ARG A 13 1.66 -4.01 -25.75
N LEU A 14 2.53 -3.92 -24.72
CA LEU A 14 3.87 -3.37 -24.87
C LEU A 14 4.72 -4.15 -25.88
N ARG A 15 4.68 -5.48 -25.83
CA ARG A 15 5.37 -6.33 -26.82
C ARG A 15 4.84 -6.13 -28.24
N ALA A 16 3.52 -6.00 -28.40
CA ALA A 16 2.89 -5.75 -29.70
C ALA A 16 3.32 -4.42 -30.30
N LEU A 17 3.29 -3.35 -29.51
CA LEU A 17 3.73 -2.01 -29.92
C LEU A 17 5.22 -2.00 -30.30
N LYS A 18 6.07 -2.62 -29.47
CA LYS A 18 7.50 -2.74 -29.75
C LYS A 18 7.77 -3.46 -31.07
N ALA A 19 7.14 -4.63 -31.26
CA ALA A 19 7.30 -5.40 -32.49
C ALA A 19 6.86 -4.62 -33.73
N ALA A 20 5.78 -3.83 -33.65
CA ALA A 20 5.34 -3.00 -34.77
C ALA A 20 6.34 -1.90 -35.11
N ILE A 21 6.91 -1.24 -34.09
CA ILE A 21 7.94 -0.22 -34.25
C ILE A 21 9.21 -0.83 -34.87
N ASP A 22 9.62 -2.01 -34.40
CA ASP A 22 10.81 -2.72 -34.89
C ASP A 22 10.65 -3.18 -36.35
N ILE A 23 9.46 -3.70 -36.74
CA ILE A 23 9.17 -4.06 -38.13
C ILE A 23 9.26 -2.86 -39.06
N ALA A 24 8.83 -1.68 -38.59
CA ALA A 24 8.93 -0.43 -39.35
C ALA A 24 10.35 0.12 -39.48
N LEU A 25 11.34 -0.46 -38.81
CA LEU A 25 12.76 -0.19 -39.06
C LEU A 25 13.35 -1.11 -40.15
N GLN A 26 12.71 -2.25 -40.40
CA GLN A 26 13.19 -3.27 -41.33
C GLN A 26 12.53 -3.23 -42.71
N LYS A 27 11.30 -2.71 -42.79
CA LYS A 27 10.49 -2.65 -44.03
C LYS A 27 10.39 -1.24 -44.58
N SER A 28 10.17 -1.14 -45.90
CA SER A 28 9.71 0.11 -46.51
C SER A 28 8.36 0.51 -45.92
N ILE A 29 8.08 1.82 -45.91
CA ILE A 29 6.81 2.37 -45.43
C ILE A 29 5.62 1.78 -46.19
N ASP A 30 5.80 1.53 -47.50
CA ASP A 30 4.76 0.97 -48.38
C ASP A 30 4.43 -0.50 -48.09
N ASP A 31 5.34 -1.23 -47.41
CA ASP A 31 5.18 -2.65 -47.05
C ASP A 31 4.63 -2.86 -45.63
N LEU A 32 4.25 -1.77 -44.96
CA LEU A 32 3.67 -1.82 -43.62
C LEU A 32 2.17 -2.12 -43.66
N ALA A 33 1.74 -2.99 -42.75
CA ALA A 33 0.33 -3.31 -42.59
C ALA A 33 -0.50 -2.16 -41.98
N PHE A 34 0.12 -1.04 -41.60
CA PHE A 34 -0.55 0.09 -40.94
C PHE A 34 0.03 1.42 -41.41
N SER A 35 -0.77 2.49 -41.28
CA SER A 35 -0.40 3.81 -41.78
C SER A 35 0.78 4.44 -41.05
N THR A 36 1.46 5.37 -41.74
CA THR A 36 2.51 6.22 -41.16
C THR A 36 2.02 7.02 -39.95
N ALA A 37 0.77 7.47 -39.96
CA ALA A 37 0.15 8.16 -38.83
C ALA A 37 0.09 7.26 -37.58
N THR A 38 -0.30 5.98 -37.74
CA THR A 38 -0.32 5.00 -36.64
C THR A 38 1.09 4.72 -36.14
N LEU A 39 2.09 4.62 -37.03
CA LEU A 39 3.49 4.44 -36.64
C LEU A 39 4.00 5.61 -35.79
N THR A 40 3.72 6.85 -36.20
CA THR A 40 4.13 8.05 -35.48
C THR A 40 3.49 8.11 -34.10
N LYS A 41 2.18 7.82 -34.00
CA LYS A 41 1.48 7.73 -32.72
C LYS A 41 2.08 6.64 -31.82
N ALA A 42 2.32 5.44 -32.36
CA ALA A 42 2.92 4.35 -31.60
C ALA A 42 4.33 4.70 -31.08
N ARG A 43 5.17 5.34 -31.89
CA ARG A 43 6.51 5.80 -31.47
C ARG A 43 6.47 6.86 -30.38
N ALA A 44 5.51 7.78 -30.44
CA ALA A 44 5.33 8.81 -29.40
C ALA A 44 4.79 8.22 -28.09
N PHE A 45 3.84 7.29 -28.18
CA PHE A 45 3.18 6.68 -27.02
C PHE A 45 4.06 5.65 -26.28
N PHE A 46 4.80 4.83 -27.03
CA PHE A 46 5.50 3.65 -26.50
C PHE A 46 6.44 3.94 -25.32
N PRO A 47 7.33 4.96 -25.35
CA PRO A 47 8.26 5.21 -24.25
C PRO A 47 7.55 5.54 -22.93
N GLY A 48 6.45 6.31 -22.99
CA GLY A 48 5.65 6.65 -21.83
C GLY A 48 4.95 5.42 -21.23
N PHE A 49 4.40 4.57 -22.09
CA PHE A 49 3.71 3.35 -21.65
C PHE A 49 4.67 2.33 -21.05
N GLU A 50 5.84 2.15 -21.66
CA GLU A 50 6.91 1.30 -21.13
C GLU A 50 7.40 1.78 -19.77
N SER A 51 7.66 3.08 -19.63
CA SER A 51 8.04 3.68 -18.36
C SER A 51 6.97 3.44 -17.28
N ALA A 52 5.69 3.70 -17.58
CA ALA A 52 4.61 3.51 -16.62
C ALA A 52 4.48 2.05 -16.14
N ILE A 53 4.62 1.07 -17.05
CA ILE A 53 4.60 -0.36 -16.72
C ILE A 53 5.80 -0.74 -15.85
N LEU A 54 7.00 -0.25 -16.18
CA LEU A 54 8.21 -0.51 -15.39
C LEU A 54 8.09 0.06 -13.98
N GLN A 55 7.61 1.31 -13.84
CA GLN A 55 7.39 1.95 -12.56
C GLN A 55 6.35 1.22 -11.72
N LEU A 56 5.23 0.79 -12.32
CA LEU A 56 4.22 -0.02 -11.62
C LEU A 56 4.80 -1.35 -11.12
N LYS A 57 5.62 -2.03 -11.93
CA LYS A 57 6.27 -3.29 -11.55
C LYS A 57 7.24 -3.07 -10.39
N GLN A 58 8.02 -1.99 -10.43
CA GLN A 58 8.94 -1.63 -9.36
C GLN A 58 8.19 -1.28 -8.05
N ALA A 59 7.14 -0.47 -8.13
CA ALA A 59 6.32 -0.09 -6.98
C ALA A 59 5.70 -1.32 -6.29
N LYS A 60 5.11 -2.23 -7.08
CA LYS A 60 4.55 -3.51 -6.57
C LYS A 60 5.62 -4.37 -5.89
N ARG A 61 6.81 -4.49 -6.49
CA ARG A 61 7.93 -5.26 -5.91
C ARG A 61 8.38 -4.67 -4.57
N GLN A 62 8.46 -3.34 -4.47
CA GLN A 62 8.85 -2.68 -3.23
C GLN A 62 7.79 -2.86 -2.14
N GLN A 63 6.51 -2.69 -2.49
CA GLN A 63 5.39 -2.94 -1.57
C GLN A 63 5.37 -4.39 -1.07
N SER A 64 5.56 -5.38 -1.95
CA SER A 64 5.58 -6.79 -1.55
C SER A 64 6.79 -7.13 -0.70
N ALA A 65 7.98 -6.60 -1.01
CA ALA A 65 9.20 -6.83 -0.24
C ALA A 65 9.09 -6.29 1.20
N ASN A 66 8.39 -5.17 1.40
CA ASN A 66 8.20 -4.57 2.73
C ASN A 66 7.09 -5.25 3.56
N SER A 67 6.16 -5.96 2.92
CA SER A 67 4.94 -6.50 3.55
C SER A 67 5.21 -7.39 4.76
N ARG A 68 6.21 -8.28 4.70
CA ARG A 68 6.53 -9.20 5.80
C ARG A 68 7.03 -8.43 7.03
N LYS A 69 8.04 -7.56 6.84
CA LYS A 69 8.62 -6.74 7.90
C LYS A 69 7.54 -5.87 8.55
N TYR A 70 6.68 -5.26 7.73
CA TYR A 70 5.56 -4.47 8.20
C TYR A 70 4.60 -5.28 9.08
N ASN A 71 4.15 -6.46 8.62
CA ASN A 71 3.26 -7.33 9.39
C ASN A 71 3.85 -7.78 10.72
N GLU A 72 5.16 -8.03 10.78
CA GLU A 72 5.85 -8.39 12.02
C GLU A 72 5.84 -7.22 13.02
N VAL A 73 6.07 -5.98 12.55
CA VAL A 73 6.00 -4.78 13.39
C VAL A 73 4.58 -4.54 13.91
N VAL A 74 3.55 -4.62 13.04
CA VAL A 74 2.14 -4.48 13.44
C VAL A 74 1.77 -5.50 14.52
N LYS A 75 2.15 -6.77 14.33
CA LYS A 75 1.89 -7.83 15.33
C LYS A 75 2.53 -7.51 16.67
N LYS A 76 3.79 -7.03 16.67
CA LYS A 76 4.49 -6.66 17.91
C LYS A 76 3.83 -5.45 18.58
N ALA A 77 3.54 -4.37 17.86
CA ALA A 77 2.86 -3.22 18.43
C ALA A 77 1.50 -3.60 19.06
N ARG A 78 0.68 -4.37 18.34
CA ARG A 78 -0.60 -4.88 18.85
C ARG A 78 -0.44 -5.70 20.12
N LEU A 79 0.54 -6.62 20.15
CA LEU A 79 0.81 -7.44 21.32
C LEU A 79 1.13 -6.58 22.55
N TYR A 80 2.06 -5.63 22.42
CA TYR A 80 2.51 -4.82 23.56
C TYR A 80 1.44 -3.85 24.06
N ILE A 81 0.70 -3.21 23.14
CA ILE A 81 -0.39 -2.30 23.51
C ILE A 81 -1.52 -3.08 24.19
N SER A 82 -1.94 -4.22 23.61
CA SER A 82 -2.95 -5.09 24.22
C SER A 82 -2.54 -5.57 25.60
N HIS A 83 -1.28 -6.02 25.74
CA HIS A 83 -0.78 -6.55 27.01
C HIS A 83 -0.73 -5.46 28.09
N PHE A 84 -0.32 -4.24 27.74
CA PHE A 84 -0.33 -3.11 28.67
C PHE A 84 -1.74 -2.83 29.22
N ILE A 85 -2.74 -2.79 28.34
CA ILE A 85 -4.15 -2.57 28.72
C ILE A 85 -4.65 -3.70 29.63
N GLN A 86 -4.29 -4.95 29.32
CA GLN A 86 -4.65 -6.10 30.16
C GLN A 86 -4.04 -5.99 31.57
N VAL A 87 -2.77 -5.61 31.67
CA VAL A 87 -2.07 -5.47 32.94
C VAL A 87 -2.65 -4.33 33.76
N LEU A 88 -2.97 -3.20 33.14
CA LEU A 88 -3.72 -2.12 33.80
C LEU A 88 -5.04 -2.63 34.39
N ASN A 89 -5.81 -3.41 33.61
CA ASN A 89 -7.05 -4.01 34.09
C ASN A 89 -6.82 -4.99 35.25
N PHE A 90 -5.73 -5.77 35.23
CA PHE A 90 -5.39 -6.67 36.34
C PHE A 90 -4.94 -5.93 37.60
N CYS A 91 -4.23 -4.81 37.47
CA CYS A 91 -3.94 -3.94 38.62
C CYS A 91 -5.22 -3.36 39.22
N ILE A 92 -6.20 -2.98 38.37
CA ILE A 92 -7.52 -2.53 38.84
C ILE A 92 -8.28 -3.66 39.55
N LEU A 93 -8.32 -4.85 38.94
CA LEU A 93 -9.01 -6.01 39.50
C LEU A 93 -8.43 -6.47 40.83
N ARG A 94 -7.12 -6.31 41.04
CA ARG A 94 -6.43 -6.60 42.30
C ARG A 94 -6.54 -5.48 43.34
N GLY A 95 -7.13 -4.33 43.01
CA GLY A 95 -7.26 -3.18 43.90
C GLY A 95 -5.96 -2.37 44.09
N GLU A 96 -4.92 -2.64 43.29
CA GLU A 96 -3.64 -1.89 43.33
C GLU A 96 -3.79 -0.49 42.73
N ILE A 97 -4.71 -0.35 41.76
CA ILE A 97 -5.00 0.89 41.04
C ILE A 97 -6.51 1.09 41.03
N LYS A 98 -7.00 2.31 41.25
CA LYS A 98 -8.45 2.57 41.24
C LYS A 98 -9.00 2.65 39.80
N PRO A 99 -10.26 2.25 39.53
CA PRO A 99 -10.82 2.25 38.17
C PRO A 99 -10.85 3.61 37.46
N GLU A 100 -10.88 4.73 38.20
CA GLU A 100 -10.97 6.08 37.64
C GLU A 100 -9.77 6.44 36.77
N VAL A 101 -8.62 5.77 36.94
CA VAL A 101 -7.45 6.02 36.09
C VAL A 101 -7.70 5.70 34.62
N ARG A 102 -8.73 4.89 34.30
CA ARG A 102 -9.14 4.58 32.92
C ARG A 102 -9.45 5.85 32.12
N ALA A 103 -9.90 6.91 32.79
CA ALA A 103 -10.16 8.21 32.19
C ALA A 103 -8.92 8.85 31.56
N TYR A 104 -7.72 8.66 32.13
CA TYR A 104 -6.47 9.19 31.54
C TYR A 104 -6.20 8.65 30.13
N TYR A 105 -6.69 7.44 29.84
CA TYR A 105 -6.51 6.76 28.57
C TYR A 105 -7.71 6.92 27.62
N GLY A 106 -8.73 7.70 28.01
CA GLY A 106 -9.99 7.82 27.26
C GLY A 106 -10.83 6.55 27.25
N MET A 107 -10.68 5.69 28.28
CA MET A 107 -11.50 4.50 28.47
C MET A 107 -12.64 4.78 29.46
N ASP A 108 -13.77 4.11 29.27
CA ASP A 108 -14.89 4.13 30.21
C ASP A 108 -14.48 3.53 31.55
N THR A 109 -14.73 4.25 32.64
CA THR A 109 -14.36 3.88 34.02
C THR A 109 -15.25 2.79 34.60
N GLN A 110 -16.46 2.58 34.06
CA GLN A 110 -17.44 1.63 34.58
C GLN A 110 -17.37 0.26 33.91
N THR A 111 -16.56 0.11 32.86
CA THR A 111 -16.45 -1.15 32.11
C THR A 111 -15.01 -1.64 32.05
N HIS A 112 -14.82 -2.95 32.04
CA HIS A 112 -13.52 -3.60 31.83
C HIS A 112 -13.26 -3.98 30.36
N LYS A 113 -14.12 -3.51 29.44
CA LYS A 113 -14.03 -3.87 28.03
C LYS A 113 -12.72 -3.35 27.44
N LEU A 114 -12.02 -4.22 26.72
CA LEU A 114 -10.82 -3.83 25.99
C LEU A 114 -11.21 -3.15 24.68
N PRO A 115 -10.47 -2.11 24.26
CA PRO A 115 -10.64 -1.54 22.95
C PRO A 115 -10.26 -2.54 21.86
N SER A 116 -10.92 -2.43 20.71
CA SER A 116 -10.51 -3.16 19.51
C SER A 116 -9.16 -2.63 19.04
N LEU A 117 -8.23 -3.54 18.74
CA LEU A 117 -6.95 -3.26 18.07
C LEU A 117 -6.85 -4.01 16.74
N ALA A 118 -8.00 -4.39 16.16
CA ALA A 118 -8.06 -5.20 14.96
C ALA A 118 -7.53 -4.42 13.75
N LEU A 119 -8.04 -3.21 13.55
CA LEU A 119 -7.62 -2.32 12.48
C LEU A 119 -6.33 -1.58 12.87
N GLU A 120 -5.55 -1.23 11.85
CA GLU A 120 -4.33 -0.45 12.04
C GLU A 120 -4.63 0.99 12.48
N SER A 121 -5.77 1.55 12.05
CA SER A 121 -6.27 2.84 12.54
C SER A 121 -6.54 2.82 14.04
N ASP A 122 -7.21 1.75 14.51
CA ASP A 122 -7.50 1.59 15.93
C ASP A 122 -6.19 1.43 16.72
N LEU A 123 -5.23 0.68 16.17
CA LEU A 123 -3.93 0.48 16.80
C LEU A 123 -3.13 1.80 16.91
N LEU A 124 -3.22 2.67 15.89
CA LEU A 124 -2.63 4.01 15.94
C LEU A 124 -3.28 4.87 17.02
N GLU A 125 -4.60 4.95 17.01
CA GLU A 125 -5.36 5.77 17.95
C GLU A 125 -5.12 5.31 19.40
N TRP A 126 -5.32 4.03 19.68
CA TRP A 126 -5.17 3.49 21.02
C TRP A 126 -3.73 3.46 21.48
N GLY A 127 -2.77 3.19 20.61
CA GLY A 127 -1.36 3.27 20.95
C GLY A 127 -0.99 4.65 21.49
N LYS A 128 -1.43 5.71 20.82
CA LYS A 128 -1.23 7.09 21.26
C LYS A 128 -1.95 7.39 22.59
N LYS A 129 -3.23 7.05 22.71
CA LYS A 129 -4.01 7.25 23.96
C LYS A 129 -3.36 6.55 25.16
N ILE A 130 -2.82 5.34 24.96
CA ILE A 130 -2.15 4.60 26.03
C ILE A 130 -0.87 5.29 26.47
N ILE A 131 -0.03 5.73 25.53
CA ILE A 131 1.23 6.42 25.84
C ILE A 131 0.97 7.75 26.53
N ASP A 132 0.10 8.59 25.96
CA ASP A 132 -0.21 9.91 26.48
C ASP A 132 -0.91 9.80 27.84
N GLY A 133 -1.87 8.88 27.98
CA GLY A 133 -2.59 8.65 29.23
C GLY A 133 -1.70 8.13 30.36
N GLU A 134 -0.75 7.24 30.03
CA GLU A 134 0.21 6.74 30.99
C GLU A 134 1.16 7.84 31.48
N GLN A 135 1.58 8.72 30.57
CA GLN A 135 2.38 9.89 30.91
C GLN A 135 1.60 10.80 31.87
N GLN A 136 0.34 11.11 31.57
CA GLN A 136 -0.51 11.94 32.43
C GLN A 136 -0.70 11.32 33.81
N ARG A 137 -1.06 10.04 33.89
CA ARG A 137 -1.26 9.35 35.17
C ARG A 137 0.05 9.32 35.98
N SER A 138 1.20 9.13 35.34
CA SER A 138 2.51 9.19 36.02
C SER A 138 2.80 10.58 36.58
N MET A 139 2.49 11.65 35.82
CA MET A 139 2.64 13.04 36.28
C MET A 139 1.76 13.36 37.49
N HIS A 140 0.61 12.71 37.62
CA HIS A 140 -0.32 12.84 38.75
C HIS A 140 -0.02 11.85 39.89
N GLY A 141 1.21 11.32 39.96
CA GLY A 141 1.66 10.45 41.05
C GLY A 141 1.22 8.99 40.95
N GLY A 142 0.72 8.55 39.80
CA GLY A 142 0.35 7.17 39.56
C GLY A 142 1.55 6.23 39.59
N SER A 143 1.37 5.04 40.19
CA SER A 143 2.41 4.02 40.24
C SER A 143 2.70 3.45 38.84
N PRO A 144 3.97 3.32 38.44
CA PRO A 144 4.34 2.82 37.11
C PRO A 144 3.99 1.34 36.93
N ILE A 145 3.61 0.97 35.70
CA ILE A 145 3.43 -0.42 35.26
C ILE A 145 4.70 -0.87 34.55
N TYR A 146 5.25 -2.03 34.94
CA TYR A 146 6.57 -2.48 34.48
C TYR A 146 6.56 -3.63 33.46
N ASN A 147 5.47 -4.40 33.36
CA ASN A 147 5.42 -5.63 32.57
C ASN A 147 4.21 -5.63 31.62
N PRO A 148 4.28 -4.97 30.45
CA PRO A 148 5.42 -4.24 29.92
C PRO A 148 5.50 -2.81 30.45
N SER A 149 6.70 -2.24 30.49
CA SER A 149 6.87 -0.82 30.81
C SER A 149 6.37 0.04 29.65
N ILE A 150 5.87 1.23 29.97
CA ILE A 150 5.37 2.15 28.94
C ILE A 150 6.46 2.54 27.94
N ALA A 151 7.71 2.59 28.36
CA ALA A 151 8.84 2.84 27.46
C ALA A 151 8.95 1.77 26.37
N VAL A 152 8.77 0.49 26.72
CA VAL A 152 8.79 -0.60 25.74
C VAL A 152 7.59 -0.50 24.80
N VAL A 153 6.40 -0.22 25.34
CA VAL A 153 5.18 -0.02 24.53
C VAL A 153 5.37 1.12 23.54
N LYS A 154 5.90 2.26 24.00
CA LYS A 154 6.21 3.43 23.17
C LYS A 154 7.16 3.09 22.04
N VAL A 155 8.28 2.42 22.32
CA VAL A 155 9.25 2.01 21.27
C VAL A 155 8.58 1.13 20.20
N LYS A 156 7.70 0.21 20.60
CA LYS A 156 6.98 -0.66 19.64
C LYS A 156 5.92 0.10 18.86
N TYR A 157 5.23 1.04 19.50
CA TYR A 157 4.28 1.92 18.85
C TYR A 157 4.95 2.85 17.84
N ASP A 158 6.03 3.54 18.20
CA ASP A 158 6.74 4.47 17.33
C ASP A 158 7.27 3.73 16.09
N GLN A 159 7.88 2.55 16.28
CA GLN A 159 8.31 1.70 15.17
C GLN A 159 7.13 1.32 14.24
N PHE A 160 5.96 1.05 14.80
CA PHE A 160 4.76 0.78 14.02
C PHE A 160 4.25 2.03 13.29
N ALA A 161 4.16 3.19 13.95
CA ALA A 161 3.68 4.42 13.33
C ALA A 161 4.55 4.82 12.13
N ASP A 162 5.88 4.77 12.28
CA ASP A 162 6.82 5.06 11.20
C ASP A 162 6.65 4.10 10.01
N THR A 163 6.58 2.80 10.31
CA THR A 163 6.42 1.78 9.26
C THR A 163 5.04 1.80 8.62
N TYR A 164 4.00 2.20 9.34
CA TYR A 164 2.66 2.45 8.82
C TYR A 164 2.66 3.58 7.80
N HIS A 165 3.25 4.73 8.13
CA HIS A 165 3.35 5.85 7.19
C HIS A 165 4.15 5.47 5.95
N PHE A 166 5.26 4.75 6.12
CA PHE A 166 6.04 4.24 4.99
C PHE A 166 5.22 3.28 4.12
N GLN A 167 4.47 2.35 4.73
CA GLN A 167 3.61 1.41 4.01
C GLN A 167 2.50 2.13 3.23
N LYS A 168 1.90 3.18 3.80
CA LYS A 168 0.91 4.02 3.11
C LYS A 168 1.50 4.73 1.91
N THR A 169 2.73 5.22 2.01
CA THR A 169 3.46 5.81 0.87
C THR A 169 3.68 4.78 -0.24
N LEU A 170 4.08 3.55 0.09
CA LEU A 170 4.23 2.47 -0.91
C LEU A 170 2.91 2.09 -1.59
N GLN A 171 1.82 2.03 -0.82
CA GLN A 171 0.47 1.77 -1.34
C GLN A 171 0.01 2.89 -2.28
N SER A 172 0.18 4.15 -1.87
CA SER A 172 -0.17 5.33 -2.68
C SER A 172 0.64 5.37 -3.99
N ASN A 173 1.95 5.12 -3.93
CA ASN A 173 2.78 5.05 -5.13
C ASN A 173 2.32 3.95 -6.10
N THR A 174 1.98 2.77 -5.57
CA THR A 174 1.45 1.66 -6.39
C THR A 174 0.10 2.00 -7.01
N ALA A 175 -0.79 2.65 -6.25
CA ALA A 175 -2.09 3.09 -6.74
C ALA A 175 -1.93 4.10 -7.89
N ARG A 176 -1.09 5.13 -7.70
CA ARG A 176 -0.78 6.15 -8.71
C ARG A 176 -0.32 5.54 -10.03
N TRP A 177 0.66 4.63 -9.99
CA TRP A 177 1.14 3.99 -11.23
C TRP A 177 0.14 3.00 -11.82
N SER A 178 -0.68 2.36 -10.98
CA SER A 178 -1.74 1.46 -11.45
C SER A 178 -2.82 2.24 -12.20
N GLU A 179 -3.21 3.40 -11.69
CA GLU A 179 -4.13 4.33 -12.35
C GLU A 179 -3.52 4.85 -13.64
N LYS A 180 -2.26 5.29 -13.62
CA LYS A 180 -1.58 5.77 -14.83
C LYS A 180 -1.54 4.74 -15.95
N VAL A 181 -1.20 3.49 -15.63
CA VAL A 181 -1.24 2.40 -16.62
C VAL A 181 -2.67 2.15 -17.10
N ALA A 182 -3.68 2.22 -16.22
CA ALA A 182 -5.08 2.02 -16.59
C ALA A 182 -5.60 3.10 -17.55
N GLU A 183 -5.22 4.37 -17.36
CA GLU A 183 -5.53 5.47 -18.29
C GLU A 183 -4.96 5.20 -19.70
N MET A 184 -3.72 4.71 -19.76
CA MET A 184 -3.02 4.44 -21.02
C MET A 184 -3.50 3.18 -21.75
N ARG A 185 -4.29 2.31 -21.09
CA ARG A 185 -4.77 1.05 -21.70
C ARG A 185 -5.65 1.29 -22.92
N LYS A 186 -6.52 2.30 -22.90
CA LYS A 186 -7.44 2.58 -24.01
C LYS A 186 -6.67 2.87 -25.30
N GLU A 187 -5.69 3.76 -25.22
CA GLU A 187 -4.83 4.12 -26.35
C GLU A 187 -3.95 2.94 -26.78
N ALA A 188 -3.39 2.18 -25.84
CA ALA A 188 -2.63 0.97 -26.14
C ALA A 188 -3.48 -0.08 -26.87
N ASP A 189 -4.73 -0.30 -26.44
CA ASP A 189 -5.67 -1.22 -27.08
C ASP A 189 -6.04 -0.76 -28.49
N GLU A 190 -6.30 0.53 -28.69
CA GLU A 190 -6.60 1.11 -30.00
C GLU A 190 -5.43 0.93 -30.98
N LEU A 191 -4.22 1.36 -30.59
CA LEU A 191 -3.02 1.22 -31.41
C LEU A 191 -2.75 -0.26 -31.73
N THR A 192 -2.88 -1.14 -30.73
CA THR A 192 -2.63 -2.56 -30.94
C THR A 192 -3.67 -3.20 -31.85
N ARG A 193 -4.94 -2.77 -31.78
CA ARG A 193 -6.00 -3.22 -32.67
C ARG A 193 -5.70 -2.85 -34.12
N ILE A 194 -5.33 -1.60 -34.38
CA ILE A 194 -4.98 -1.12 -35.73
C ILE A 194 -3.79 -1.91 -36.29
N ILE A 195 -2.75 -2.13 -35.47
CA ILE A 195 -1.55 -2.89 -35.85
C ILE A 195 -1.88 -4.37 -36.17
N HIS A 196 -2.84 -4.97 -35.47
CA HIS A 196 -3.18 -6.40 -35.61
C HIS A 196 -4.27 -6.69 -36.65
N GLN A 197 -5.13 -5.72 -36.97
CA GLN A 197 -6.25 -5.87 -37.90
C GLN A 197 -6.22 -4.72 -38.92
N PRO A 198 -5.41 -4.85 -39.98
CA PRO A 198 -5.25 -3.80 -40.99
C PRO A 198 -6.49 -3.65 -41.91
N GLU A 199 -7.38 -4.64 -41.94
CA GLU A 199 -8.51 -4.75 -42.88
C GLU A 199 -9.73 -3.85 -42.57
N ASN A 200 -9.67 -2.97 -41.57
CA ASN A 200 -10.78 -2.05 -41.21
C ASN A 200 -10.51 -0.58 -41.58
N CYS A 201 -9.49 -0.31 -42.40
CA CYS A 201 -9.24 1.00 -43.00
C CYS A 201 -9.26 0.89 -44.54
N ALA A 202 -10.33 0.34 -45.09
CA ALA A 202 -10.81 0.53 -46.46
C ALA A 202 -12.30 0.18 -46.51
#